data_AF-A0A4V2M8N4-F1
#
_entry.id   AF-A0A4V2M8N4-F1
#
_cell.length_a   1.000
_cell.length_b   1.000
_cell.length_c   1.000
_cell.angle_alpha   90.00
_cell.angle_beta   90.00
_cell.angle_gamma   90.00
#
_symmetry.space_group_name_H-M   'P 1'
#
loop_
_entity.id
_entity.type
_entity.pdbx_description
1 polymer ?
#
loop_
_entity_poly.entity_id
_entity_poly.type
_entity_poly.pdbx_seq_one_letter_code
_entity_poly.pdbx_strand_id
1 'polypeptide(L)'
;MVSDELLHQATAAAARFYWHQLRGRPNGWAVRHLRDRGVADEILTGATSWWLGYAPDTWSGLVDHLRREGFDDQTLLSGGLARATRSGYLIDRFRGRIMFLAEDGQQSPVGFIGRAPGGLLKYLNTPNTPIYTKATTLVGVGAQRHRLSEGAMPVLVEGTMDALAIHQLGDHWAGISPCGTAITREQAVILKQASRLDTVVVAFDGNTAGASGAARSLDVLADVFAVVLAADLPGGHDPSSLFAAHPDRLHDALTHARPLAELAMDVELARWERVLDHAAGKVNAVRAVAPLVARLPAGRVAAQIARLSRRVDLEEQIISREVLAAVGLRREQLSTGRGRTRRRDRLDMGSDPPDLSRTP
;
A
#
# COMPACT_ATOMS: atom_id res chain seq x y z
N MET A 1 -16.14 25.81 9.99
CA MET A 1 -15.26 24.66 9.67
C MET A 1 -14.80 24.83 8.24
N VAL A 2 -13.54 24.53 7.92
CA VAL A 2 -13.03 24.58 6.54
C VAL A 2 -13.73 23.48 5.73
N SER A 3 -14.21 23.78 4.52
CA SER A 3 -14.88 22.79 3.67
C SER A 3 -13.88 21.86 2.99
N ASP A 4 -14.29 20.62 2.72
CA ASP A 4 -13.44 19.64 2.02
C ASP A 4 -13.04 20.13 0.61
N GLU A 5 -13.97 20.80 -0.09
CA GLU A 5 -13.68 21.41 -1.39
C GLU A 5 -12.51 22.41 -1.32
N LEU A 6 -12.49 23.27 -0.30
CA LEU A 6 -11.42 24.24 -0.12
C LEU A 6 -10.09 23.56 0.23
N LEU A 7 -10.12 22.47 0.99
CA LEU A 7 -8.94 21.66 1.29
C LEU A 7 -8.37 20.96 0.04
N HIS A 8 -9.21 20.45 -0.84
CA HIS A 8 -8.78 19.90 -2.13
C HIS A 8 -8.17 20.97 -3.02
N GLN A 9 -8.80 22.15 -3.12
CA GLN A 9 -8.28 23.28 -3.89
C GLN A 9 -6.89 23.74 -3.38
N ALA A 10 -6.73 23.87 -2.07
CA ALA A 10 -5.45 24.25 -1.45
C ALA A 10 -4.37 23.17 -1.67
N THR A 11 -4.73 21.90 -1.57
CA THR A 11 -3.82 20.78 -1.86
C THR A 11 -3.39 20.76 -3.33
N ALA A 12 -4.31 21.00 -4.25
CA ALA A 12 -4.02 21.10 -5.67
C ALA A 12 -3.10 22.30 -5.99
N ALA A 13 -3.32 23.44 -5.34
CA ALA A 13 -2.42 24.60 -5.42
C ALA A 13 -1.01 24.29 -4.91
N ALA A 14 -0.90 23.60 -3.77
CA ALA A 14 0.37 23.15 -3.24
C ALA A 14 1.09 22.18 -4.20
N ALA A 15 0.36 21.28 -4.86
CA ALA A 15 0.94 20.37 -5.84
C ALA A 15 1.56 21.12 -7.03
N ARG A 16 0.85 22.12 -7.58
CA ARG A 16 1.38 23.00 -8.65
C ARG A 16 2.62 23.74 -8.19
N PHE A 17 2.61 24.30 -6.99
CA PHE A 17 3.78 24.97 -6.41
C PHE A 17 4.99 24.04 -6.35
N TYR A 18 4.84 22.85 -5.77
CA TYR A 18 5.95 21.90 -5.66
C TYR A 18 6.43 21.43 -7.03
N TRP A 19 5.54 21.22 -7.98
CA TRP A 19 5.90 20.86 -9.35
C TRP A 19 6.75 21.96 -10.02
N HIS A 20 6.35 23.23 -9.91
CA HIS A 20 7.15 24.36 -10.39
C HIS A 20 8.52 24.44 -9.71
N GLN A 21 8.59 24.17 -8.41
CA GLN A 21 9.85 24.18 -7.66
C GLN A 21 10.82 23.09 -8.10
N LEU A 22 10.33 21.90 -8.47
CA LEU A 22 11.18 20.83 -9.01
C LEU A 22 11.75 21.23 -10.37
N ARG A 23 10.90 21.74 -11.27
CA ARG A 23 11.30 22.15 -12.63
C ARG A 23 12.20 23.37 -12.66
N GLY A 24 12.01 24.31 -11.73
CA GLY A 24 12.89 25.48 -11.58
C GLY A 24 14.28 25.15 -11.04
N ARG A 25 14.54 23.88 -10.67
CA ARG A 25 15.80 23.43 -10.06
C ARG A 25 16.33 22.16 -10.75
N PRO A 26 16.60 22.19 -12.07
CA PRO A 26 17.00 21.00 -12.83
C PRO A 26 18.32 20.36 -12.35
N ASN A 27 19.18 21.15 -11.69
CA ASN A 27 20.46 20.70 -11.12
C ASN A 27 20.38 20.44 -9.60
N GLY A 28 19.19 20.56 -9.01
CA GLY A 28 18.96 20.33 -7.59
C GLY A 28 19.11 18.86 -7.20
N TRP A 29 19.39 18.59 -5.93
CA TRP A 29 19.56 17.22 -5.42
C TRP A 29 18.34 16.34 -5.73
N ALA A 30 17.13 16.91 -5.72
CA ALA A 30 15.88 16.18 -5.97
C ALA A 30 15.86 15.57 -7.38
N VAL A 31 16.14 16.38 -8.41
CA VAL A 31 16.20 15.92 -9.81
C VAL A 31 17.35 14.94 -10.02
N ARG A 32 18.54 15.24 -9.49
CA ARG A 32 19.68 14.30 -9.55
C ARG A 32 19.32 12.96 -8.95
N HIS A 33 18.75 12.97 -7.75
CA HIS A 33 18.36 11.75 -7.06
C HIS A 33 17.31 10.94 -7.84
N LEU A 34 16.30 11.61 -8.41
CA LEU A 34 15.29 10.93 -9.23
C LEU A 34 15.92 10.29 -10.48
N ARG A 35 16.83 10.99 -11.16
CA ARG A 35 17.58 10.46 -12.30
C ARG A 35 18.52 9.31 -11.94
N ASP A 36 19.22 9.42 -10.80
CA ASP A 36 20.07 8.34 -10.28
C ASP A 36 19.26 7.06 -9.98
N ARG A 37 17.96 7.21 -9.72
CA ARG A 37 17.00 6.11 -9.55
C ARG A 37 16.28 5.72 -10.84
N GLY A 38 16.75 6.20 -11.98
CA GLY A 38 16.22 5.87 -13.30
C GLY A 38 14.87 6.51 -13.61
N VAL A 39 14.44 7.56 -12.90
CA VAL A 39 13.19 8.26 -13.23
C VAL A 39 13.37 9.07 -14.52
N ALA A 40 12.59 8.73 -15.53
CA ALA A 40 12.64 9.27 -16.87
C ALA A 40 12.22 10.75 -16.91
N ASP A 41 12.80 11.49 -17.86
CA ASP A 41 12.60 12.93 -17.97
C ASP A 41 11.14 13.29 -18.32
N GLU A 42 10.39 12.40 -18.97
CA GLU A 42 8.95 12.58 -19.25
C GLU A 42 8.14 12.72 -17.95
N ILE A 43 8.50 11.96 -16.92
CA ILE A 43 7.87 12.06 -15.60
C ILE A 43 8.28 13.38 -14.93
N LEU A 44 9.56 13.76 -15.02
CA LEU A 44 10.09 14.98 -14.39
C LEU A 44 9.58 16.28 -15.04
N THR A 45 9.32 16.24 -16.34
CA THR A 45 8.80 17.37 -17.11
C THR A 45 7.28 17.52 -17.02
N GLY A 46 6.58 16.51 -16.50
CA GLY A 46 5.12 16.48 -16.40
C GLY A 46 4.43 16.06 -17.69
N ALA A 47 5.11 15.32 -18.57
CA ALA A 47 4.50 14.70 -19.75
C ALA A 47 3.67 13.45 -19.41
N THR A 48 3.76 12.98 -18.16
CA THR A 48 2.89 11.93 -17.61
C THR A 48 1.89 12.51 -16.61
N SER A 49 0.91 11.71 -16.20
CA SER A 49 -0.08 12.09 -15.17
C SER A 49 0.49 12.07 -13.73
N TRP A 50 1.78 11.78 -13.55
CA TRP A 50 2.41 11.77 -12.22
C TRP A 50 2.71 13.18 -11.73
N TRP A 51 2.21 13.50 -10.54
CA TRP A 51 2.51 14.77 -9.86
C TRP A 51 3.70 14.61 -8.91
N LEU A 52 4.89 14.82 -9.48
CA LEU A 52 6.14 14.96 -8.73
C LEU A 52 6.50 16.42 -8.53
N GLY A 53 6.97 16.75 -7.33
CA GLY A 53 7.40 18.09 -7.00
C GLY A 53 8.58 18.12 -6.04
N TYR A 54 8.96 19.33 -5.64
CA TYR A 54 9.99 19.58 -4.65
C TYR A 54 9.53 20.64 -3.67
N ALA A 55 9.52 20.31 -2.38
CA ALA A 55 9.36 21.27 -1.31
C ALA A 55 10.73 21.94 -1.06
N PRO A 56 10.88 23.26 -1.34
CA PRO A 56 12.13 23.97 -1.08
C PRO A 56 12.45 23.97 0.42
N ASP A 57 13.73 24.06 0.77
CA ASP A 57 14.16 24.16 2.16
C ASP A 57 14.03 25.60 2.67
N THR A 58 12.79 26.06 2.76
CA THR A 58 12.42 27.42 3.21
C THR A 58 11.39 27.31 4.34
N TRP A 59 11.32 28.32 5.22
CA TRP A 59 10.38 28.27 6.34
C TRP A 59 8.91 28.48 5.95
N SER A 60 8.62 29.32 4.96
CA SER A 60 7.25 29.73 4.62
C SER A 60 6.98 29.79 3.10
N GLY A 61 7.81 29.14 2.28
CA GLY A 61 7.74 29.25 0.82
C GLY A 61 6.39 28.80 0.26
N LEU A 62 5.83 27.71 0.78
CA LEU A 62 4.47 27.27 0.44
C LEU A 62 3.42 28.16 1.11
N VAL A 63 3.55 28.43 2.41
CA VAL A 63 2.59 29.25 3.17
C VAL A 63 2.35 30.60 2.50
N ASP A 64 3.43 31.31 2.15
CA ASP A 64 3.37 32.63 1.52
C ASP A 64 2.83 32.55 0.09
N HIS A 65 3.02 31.42 -0.60
CA HIS A 65 2.42 31.19 -1.90
C HIS A 65 0.91 30.98 -1.81
N LEU A 66 0.45 30.09 -0.93
CA LEU A 66 -0.97 29.80 -0.80
C LEU A 66 -1.78 30.98 -0.24
N ARG A 67 -1.19 31.77 0.67
CA ARG A 67 -1.80 33.03 1.12
C ARG A 67 -2.01 34.02 -0.02
N ARG A 68 -1.04 34.12 -0.95
CA ARG A 68 -1.19 34.95 -2.16
C ARG A 68 -2.23 34.39 -3.13
N GLU A 69 -2.47 33.08 -3.13
CA GLU A 69 -3.59 32.47 -3.86
C GLU A 69 -4.94 32.62 -3.13
N GLY A 70 -4.96 33.25 -1.95
CA GLY A 70 -6.20 33.57 -1.21
C GLY A 70 -6.63 32.54 -0.16
N PHE A 71 -5.82 31.51 0.10
CA PHE A 71 -6.11 30.54 1.16
C PHE A 71 -5.73 31.09 2.54
N ASP A 72 -6.63 30.93 3.51
CA ASP A 72 -6.42 31.38 4.88
C ASP A 72 -5.59 30.39 5.73
N ASP A 73 -5.08 30.86 6.87
CA ASP A 73 -4.23 30.08 7.76
C ASP A 73 -4.93 28.82 8.30
N GLN A 74 -6.24 28.87 8.51
CA GLN A 74 -7.03 27.71 8.96
C GLN A 74 -7.08 26.63 7.89
N THR A 75 -7.28 26.99 6.62
CA THR A 75 -7.24 26.05 5.49
C THR A 75 -5.88 25.36 5.39
N LEU A 76 -4.80 26.12 5.52
CA LEU A 76 -3.43 25.59 5.47
C LEU A 76 -3.12 24.62 6.61
N LEU A 77 -3.60 24.91 7.82
CA LEU A 77 -3.44 24.05 8.99
C LEU A 77 -4.31 22.79 8.88
N SER A 78 -5.60 22.95 8.55
CA SER A 78 -6.55 21.86 8.40
C SER A 78 -6.18 20.91 7.26
N GLY A 79 -5.60 21.41 6.17
CA GLY A 79 -5.08 20.59 5.07
C GLY A 79 -3.71 19.95 5.35
N GLY A 80 -3.11 20.20 6.52
CA GLY A 80 -1.78 19.67 6.86
C GLY A 80 -0.64 20.22 5.99
N LEU A 81 -0.86 21.34 5.30
CA LEU A 81 0.11 22.01 4.41
C LEU A 81 1.10 22.87 5.22
N ALA A 82 0.64 23.40 6.35
CA ALA A 82 1.43 24.18 7.29
C ALA A 82 1.44 23.56 8.70
N ARG A 83 2.32 24.07 9.57
CA ARG A 83 2.28 23.86 11.01
C ARG A 83 2.52 25.18 11.74
N ALA A 84 1.84 25.37 12.86
CA ALA A 84 2.11 26.51 13.74
C ALA A 84 3.37 26.25 14.59
N THR A 85 4.23 27.26 14.73
CA THR A 85 5.30 27.27 15.71
C THR A 85 4.75 27.58 17.11
N ARG A 86 5.59 27.45 18.15
CA ARG A 86 5.21 27.83 19.52
C ARG A 86 4.86 29.31 19.66
N SER A 87 5.42 30.17 18.82
CA SER A 87 5.13 31.60 18.78
C SER A 87 3.96 31.97 17.87
N GLY A 88 3.24 30.98 17.32
CA GLY A 88 2.03 31.18 16.51
C GLY A 88 2.27 31.41 15.02
N TYR A 89 3.52 31.52 14.56
CA TYR A 89 3.82 31.67 13.13
C TYR A 89 3.57 30.37 12.38
N LEU A 90 2.95 30.45 11.20
CA LEU A 90 2.81 29.32 10.31
C LEU A 90 4.10 29.12 9.50
N ILE A 91 4.53 27.88 9.41
CA ILE A 91 5.67 27.45 8.60
C ILE A 91 5.29 26.23 7.76
N ASP A 92 5.99 26.04 6.65
CA ASP A 92 5.84 24.93 5.74
C ASP A 92 5.98 23.59 6.49
N ARG A 93 5.02 22.69 6.26
CA ARG A 93 5.08 21.33 6.81
C ARG A 93 6.22 20.53 6.19
N PHE A 94 6.32 20.59 4.87
CA PHE A 94 7.33 19.90 4.08
C PHE A 94 8.40 20.88 3.64
N ARG A 95 9.66 20.52 3.86
CA ARG A 95 10.83 21.34 3.53
C ARG A 95 11.98 20.44 3.11
N GLY A 96 12.68 20.82 2.05
CA GLY A 96 13.82 20.08 1.51
C GLY A 96 13.48 18.65 1.11
N ARG A 97 12.32 18.42 0.46
CA ARG A 97 11.81 17.07 0.16
C ARG A 97 11.32 16.92 -1.28
N ILE A 98 11.56 15.76 -1.90
CA ILE A 98 10.82 15.34 -3.10
C ILE A 98 9.38 15.06 -2.67
N MET A 99 8.42 15.57 -3.41
CA MET A 99 7.00 15.51 -3.09
C MET A 99 6.28 14.59 -4.06
N PHE A 100 5.60 13.59 -3.52
CA PHE A 100 4.66 12.73 -4.23
C PHE A 100 3.25 13.12 -3.82
N LEU A 101 2.40 13.42 -4.79
CA LEU A 101 0.99 13.66 -4.52
C LEU A 101 0.29 12.36 -4.10
N ALA A 102 -0.55 12.46 -3.07
CA ALA A 102 -1.41 11.40 -2.60
C ALA A 102 -2.86 11.71 -2.97
N GLU A 103 -3.57 10.71 -3.49
CA GLU A 103 -4.92 10.85 -4.03
C GLU A 103 -5.87 9.89 -3.30
N ASP A 104 -7.12 10.30 -3.13
CA ASP A 104 -8.17 9.44 -2.57
C ASP A 104 -8.80 8.54 -3.65
N GLY A 105 -9.83 7.78 -3.26
CA GLY A 105 -10.56 6.90 -4.18
C GLY A 105 -11.31 7.63 -5.30
N GLN A 106 -11.59 8.93 -5.13
CA GLN A 106 -12.16 9.80 -6.17
C GLN A 106 -11.09 10.53 -6.97
N GLN A 107 -9.81 10.19 -6.76
CA GLN A 107 -8.65 10.77 -7.44
C GLN A 107 -8.47 12.26 -7.13
N SER A 108 -9.03 12.72 -6.01
CA SER A 108 -8.82 14.10 -5.56
C SER A 108 -7.48 14.22 -4.85
N PRO A 109 -6.72 15.31 -5.06
CA PRO A 109 -5.55 15.64 -4.27
C PRO A 109 -5.92 15.76 -2.78
N VAL A 110 -5.31 14.92 -1.93
CA VAL A 110 -5.62 14.91 -0.49
C VAL A 110 -4.42 15.12 0.41
N GLY A 111 -3.21 14.90 -0.09
CA GLY A 111 -2.01 15.13 0.69
C GLY A 111 -0.74 14.77 -0.06
N PHE A 112 0.34 14.61 0.69
CA PHE A 112 1.66 14.38 0.13
C PHE A 112 2.46 13.37 0.93
N ILE A 113 3.35 12.69 0.23
CA ILE A 113 4.47 11.94 0.80
C ILE A 113 5.74 12.70 0.41
N GLY A 114 6.45 13.22 1.41
CA GLY A 114 7.66 14.00 1.27
C GLY A 114 8.90 13.19 1.62
N ARG A 115 9.77 12.96 0.64
CA ARG A 115 11.01 12.22 0.81
C ARG A 115 12.22 13.15 0.98
N ALA A 116 12.98 12.98 2.06
CA ALA A 116 14.23 13.71 2.31
C ALA A 116 15.42 13.12 1.52
N PRO A 117 16.51 13.89 1.32
CA PRO A 117 17.75 13.35 0.74
C PRO A 117 18.39 12.27 1.61
N GLY A 118 18.17 12.31 2.92
CA GLY A 118 18.65 11.35 3.91
C GLY A 118 18.13 11.65 5.32
N GLY A 119 18.78 11.08 6.34
CA GLY A 119 18.46 11.31 7.75
C GLY A 119 17.44 10.34 8.35
N LEU A 120 17.16 10.51 9.65
CA LEU A 120 16.35 9.58 10.46
C LEU A 120 14.90 9.43 9.96
N LEU A 121 14.31 10.49 9.40
CA LEU A 121 12.94 10.47 8.87
C LEU A 121 12.94 10.65 7.34
N LYS A 122 13.34 9.58 6.65
CA LYS A 122 13.46 9.52 5.18
C LYS A 122 12.15 9.91 4.47
N TYR A 123 11.01 9.45 4.98
CA TYR A 123 9.68 9.78 4.46
C TYR A 123 8.83 10.47 5.53
N LEU A 124 8.13 11.54 5.13
CA LEU A 124 7.18 12.28 5.94
C LEU A 124 5.86 12.31 5.19
N ASN A 125 4.76 11.94 5.84
CA ASN A 125 3.43 11.99 5.23
C ASN A 125 2.67 13.21 5.77
N THR A 126 1.67 13.67 5.02
CA THR A 126 0.61 14.54 5.55
C THR A 126 0.04 13.92 6.83
N PRO A 127 -0.19 14.70 7.91
CA PRO A 127 -0.91 14.20 9.09
C PRO A 127 -2.35 13.84 8.72
N ASN A 128 -3.11 13.23 9.63
CA ASN A 128 -4.55 13.06 9.38
C ASN A 128 -5.21 14.45 9.23
N THR A 129 -6.06 14.58 8.22
CA THR A 129 -6.86 15.78 7.92
C THR A 129 -8.30 15.33 7.63
N PRO A 130 -9.27 16.24 7.49
CA PRO A 130 -10.62 15.87 7.06
C PRO A 130 -10.65 15.09 5.74
N ILE A 131 -9.74 15.39 4.81
CA ILE A 131 -9.67 14.75 3.48
C ILE A 131 -8.58 13.69 3.35
N TYR A 132 -7.70 13.51 4.34
CA TYR A 132 -6.57 12.58 4.27
C TYR A 132 -6.51 11.66 5.48
N THR A 133 -6.48 10.35 5.21
CA THR A 133 -6.05 9.35 6.18
C THR A 133 -5.14 8.34 5.50
N LYS A 134 -4.08 7.88 6.19
CA LYS A 134 -3.19 6.85 5.63
C LYS A 134 -3.91 5.56 5.25
N ALA A 135 -5.05 5.28 5.88
CA ALA A 135 -5.83 4.07 5.67
C ALA A 135 -6.71 4.10 4.41
N THR A 136 -6.90 5.26 3.77
CA THR A 136 -7.80 5.43 2.61
C THR A 136 -7.14 6.15 1.44
N THR A 137 -5.82 6.35 1.50
CA THR A 137 -5.08 7.09 0.48
C THR A 137 -4.02 6.18 -0.15
N LEU A 138 -3.85 6.28 -1.47
CA LEU A 138 -2.81 5.58 -2.22
C LEU A 138 -2.04 6.57 -3.08
N VAL A 139 -0.80 6.21 -3.44
CA VAL A 139 -0.01 6.94 -4.43
C VAL A 139 0.05 6.12 -5.71
N GLY A 140 -0.18 6.78 -6.84
CA GLY A 140 -0.08 6.20 -8.18
C GLY A 140 -1.40 5.73 -8.80
N VAL A 141 -2.48 5.62 -8.02
CA VAL A 141 -3.79 5.15 -8.53
C VAL A 141 -4.41 6.16 -9.50
N GLY A 142 -4.52 7.44 -9.14
CA GLY A 142 -5.08 8.46 -10.03
C GLY A 142 -4.18 8.75 -11.23
N ALA A 143 -2.86 8.81 -10.99
CA ALA A 143 -1.84 8.94 -12.04
C ALA A 143 -1.89 7.82 -13.10
N GLN A 144 -2.36 6.62 -12.76
CA GLN A 144 -2.37 5.47 -13.66
C GLN A 144 -3.77 4.91 -13.92
N ARG A 145 -4.82 5.70 -13.64
CA ARG A 145 -6.22 5.28 -13.79
C ARG A 145 -6.53 4.71 -15.19
N HIS A 146 -6.01 5.35 -16.22
CA HIS A 146 -6.27 4.96 -17.61
C HIS A 146 -5.70 3.56 -17.86
N ARG A 147 -4.42 3.35 -17.53
CA ARG A 147 -3.75 2.04 -17.59
C ARG A 147 -4.51 0.97 -16.82
N LEU A 148 -4.89 1.26 -15.58
CA LEU A 148 -5.64 0.32 -14.74
C LEU A 148 -7.00 -0.06 -15.35
N SER A 149 -7.71 0.91 -15.94
CA SER A 149 -9.00 0.69 -16.62
C SER A 149 -8.86 -0.07 -17.95
N GLU A 150 -7.71 0.05 -18.61
CA GLU A 150 -7.36 -0.68 -19.84
C GLU A 150 -6.80 -2.09 -19.59
N GLY A 151 -6.62 -2.48 -18.32
CA GLY A 151 -6.18 -3.83 -17.96
C GLY A 151 -4.69 -3.96 -17.68
N ALA A 152 -3.99 -2.87 -17.36
CA ALA A 152 -2.67 -2.97 -16.75
C ALA A 152 -2.75 -3.73 -15.41
N MET A 153 -1.76 -4.59 -15.16
CA MET A 153 -1.63 -5.33 -13.92
C MET A 153 -1.32 -4.37 -12.77
N PRO A 154 -2.19 -4.26 -11.74
CA PRO A 154 -1.86 -3.49 -10.56
C PRO A 154 -0.75 -4.21 -9.77
N VAL A 155 0.31 -3.46 -9.46
CA VAL A 155 1.44 -3.93 -8.67
C VAL A 155 1.54 -3.10 -7.41
N LEU A 156 1.30 -3.73 -6.27
CA LEU A 156 1.43 -3.14 -4.94
C LEU A 156 2.90 -3.23 -4.49
N VAL A 157 3.49 -2.08 -4.16
CA VAL A 157 4.88 -1.94 -3.72
C VAL A 157 4.95 -1.24 -2.36
N GLU A 158 6.12 -1.22 -1.71
CA GLU A 158 6.29 -0.58 -0.40
C GLU A 158 6.42 0.95 -0.46
N GLY A 159 7.14 1.46 -1.47
CA GLY A 159 7.50 2.87 -1.58
C GLY A 159 7.03 3.58 -2.84
N THR A 160 6.94 4.91 -2.77
CA THR A 160 6.51 5.74 -3.91
C THR A 160 7.52 5.75 -5.06
N MET A 161 8.82 5.59 -4.76
CA MET A 161 9.86 5.41 -5.78
C MET A 161 9.70 4.09 -6.53
N ASP A 162 9.31 3.03 -5.82
CA ASP A 162 9.07 1.71 -6.41
C ASP A 162 7.86 1.76 -7.33
N ALA A 163 6.84 2.54 -6.98
CA ALA A 163 5.64 2.70 -7.80
C ALA A 163 5.97 3.36 -9.15
N LEU A 164 6.88 4.35 -9.15
CA LEU A 164 7.43 4.93 -10.38
C LEU A 164 8.26 3.91 -11.18
N ALA A 165 9.05 3.08 -10.50
CA ALA A 165 9.86 2.07 -11.17
C ALA A 165 8.99 1.08 -11.96
N ILE A 166 7.88 0.62 -11.36
CA ILE A 166 6.90 -0.23 -12.05
C ILE A 166 6.25 0.52 -13.22
N HIS A 167 5.84 1.78 -13.02
CA HIS A 167 5.23 2.60 -14.08
C HIS A 167 6.12 2.68 -15.34
N GLN A 168 7.44 2.71 -15.14
CA GLN A 168 8.41 2.85 -16.22
C GLN A 168 8.70 1.54 -16.97
N LEU A 169 8.21 0.38 -16.50
CA LEU A 169 8.32 -0.89 -17.24
C LEU A 169 7.38 -0.98 -18.45
N GLY A 170 6.52 0.03 -18.65
CA GLY A 170 5.58 0.10 -19.76
C GLY A 170 4.11 0.05 -19.31
N ASP A 171 3.21 0.10 -20.29
CA ASP A 171 1.77 0.27 -20.03
C ASP A 171 1.08 -0.99 -19.48
N HIS A 172 1.74 -2.15 -19.52
CA HIS A 172 1.24 -3.40 -18.95
C HIS A 172 1.18 -3.41 -17.43
N TRP A 173 1.91 -2.49 -16.76
CA TRP A 173 2.05 -2.47 -15.31
C TRP A 173 1.62 -1.12 -14.73
N ALA A 174 1.02 -1.16 -13.55
CA ALA A 174 0.65 0.02 -12.79
C ALA A 174 1.15 -0.10 -11.34
N GLY A 175 2.18 0.68 -10.99
CA GLY A 175 2.79 0.66 -9.65
C GLY A 175 2.01 1.48 -8.64
N ILE A 176 1.68 0.90 -7.49
CA ILE A 176 0.84 1.52 -6.46
C ILE A 176 1.50 1.38 -5.09
N SER A 177 1.62 2.49 -4.36
CA SER A 177 2.22 2.51 -3.01
C SER A 177 1.19 2.94 -1.96
N PRO A 178 1.08 2.20 -0.83
CA PRO A 178 0.47 2.72 0.39
C PRO A 178 1.26 3.92 0.93
N CYS A 179 0.62 4.71 1.80
CA CYS A 179 1.25 5.87 2.43
C CYS A 179 2.07 5.49 3.69
N GLY A 180 3.02 4.56 3.55
CA GLY A 180 3.95 4.16 4.61
C GLY A 180 3.33 3.31 5.73
N THR A 181 2.33 2.49 5.39
CA THR A 181 1.68 1.52 6.29
C THR A 181 1.49 0.20 5.56
N ALA A 182 1.19 -0.87 6.32
CA ALA A 182 0.60 -2.05 5.71
C ALA A 182 -0.68 -1.66 4.94
N ILE A 183 -0.95 -2.37 3.85
CA ILE A 183 -2.16 -2.16 3.03
C ILE A 183 -3.41 -2.41 3.88
N THR A 184 -4.40 -1.52 3.77
CA THR A 184 -5.71 -1.65 4.41
C THR A 184 -6.74 -2.22 3.44
N ARG A 185 -7.88 -2.68 3.97
CA ARG A 185 -8.99 -3.17 3.14
C ARG A 185 -9.57 -2.07 2.28
N GLU A 186 -9.68 -0.86 2.80
CA GLU A 186 -10.19 0.31 2.09
C GLU A 186 -9.28 0.66 0.91
N GLN A 187 -7.96 0.66 1.11
CA GLN A 187 -6.99 0.83 0.02
C GLN A 187 -7.09 -0.28 -1.04
N ALA A 188 -7.22 -1.54 -0.61
CA ALA A 188 -7.40 -2.65 -1.54
C ALA A 188 -8.68 -2.49 -2.37
N VAL A 189 -9.78 -2.04 -1.77
CA VAL A 189 -11.05 -1.74 -2.47
C VAL A 189 -10.89 -0.59 -3.47
N ILE A 190 -10.22 0.50 -3.08
CA ILE A 190 -9.92 1.62 -3.99
C ILE A 190 -9.14 1.13 -5.21
N LEU A 191 -8.08 0.34 -4.99
CA LEU A 191 -7.28 -0.22 -6.07
C LEU A 191 -8.11 -1.14 -6.96
N LYS A 192 -8.96 -1.99 -6.37
CA LYS A 192 -9.85 -2.90 -7.10
C LYS A 192 -10.87 -2.15 -7.96
N GLN A 193 -11.44 -1.07 -7.46
CA GLN A 193 -12.38 -0.22 -8.21
C GLN A 193 -11.72 0.48 -9.39
N ALA A 194 -10.44 0.86 -9.26
CA ALA A 194 -9.68 1.47 -10.33
C ALA A 194 -9.22 0.47 -11.41
N SER A 195 -9.07 -0.82 -11.06
CA SER A 195 -8.52 -1.85 -11.96
C SER A 195 -9.61 -2.66 -12.66
N ARG A 196 -9.42 -2.91 -13.96
CA ARG A 196 -10.25 -3.86 -14.73
C ARG A 196 -10.00 -5.31 -14.32
N LEU A 197 -8.81 -5.62 -13.80
CA LEU A 197 -8.42 -6.98 -13.48
C LEU A 197 -8.92 -7.42 -12.10
N ASP A 198 -9.04 -8.73 -11.92
CA ASP A 198 -9.28 -9.35 -10.62
C ASP A 198 -8.02 -10.00 -10.03
N THR A 199 -6.89 -9.46 -10.44
CA THR A 199 -5.55 -9.91 -10.06
C THR A 199 -4.74 -8.72 -9.58
N VAL A 200 -3.94 -8.93 -8.53
CA VAL A 200 -2.94 -7.96 -8.06
C VAL A 200 -1.61 -8.68 -7.79
N VAL A 201 -0.50 -8.02 -8.13
CA VAL A 201 0.86 -8.49 -7.83
C VAL A 201 1.41 -7.69 -6.66
N VAL A 202 2.04 -8.35 -5.69
CA VAL A 202 2.80 -7.74 -4.61
C VAL A 202 4.28 -7.82 -4.95
N ALA A 203 4.96 -6.68 -5.09
CA ALA A 203 6.39 -6.58 -5.38
C ALA A 203 7.08 -5.76 -4.30
N PHE A 204 7.29 -6.42 -3.15
CA PHE A 204 7.96 -5.82 -1.98
C PHE A 204 9.46 -6.10 -2.01
N ASP A 205 10.22 -5.50 -1.10
CA ASP A 205 11.68 -5.60 -1.08
C ASP A 205 12.13 -7.07 -1.03
N GLY A 206 13.21 -7.40 -1.75
CA GLY A 206 13.81 -8.75 -1.81
C GLY A 206 14.53 -9.18 -0.53
N ASN A 207 14.04 -8.80 0.65
CA ASN A 207 14.59 -9.14 1.94
C ASN A 207 13.52 -9.80 2.84
N THR A 208 13.94 -10.34 4.00
CA THR A 208 13.02 -11.03 4.92
C THR A 208 11.89 -10.13 5.44
N ALA A 209 12.14 -8.83 5.60
CA ALA A 209 11.13 -7.88 6.05
C ALA A 209 10.08 -7.63 4.96
N GLY A 210 10.50 -7.49 3.70
CA GLY A 210 9.62 -7.35 2.54
C GLY A 210 8.79 -8.61 2.30
N ALA A 211 9.41 -9.80 2.34
CA ALA A 211 8.70 -11.08 2.27
C ALA A 211 7.65 -11.23 3.39
N SER A 212 8.01 -10.85 4.62
CA SER A 212 7.08 -10.85 5.76
C SER A 212 5.97 -9.80 5.59
N GLY A 213 6.26 -8.65 4.99
CA GLY A 213 5.30 -7.61 4.66
C GLY A 213 4.28 -8.07 3.63
N ALA A 214 4.74 -8.73 2.57
CA ALA A 214 3.91 -9.32 1.53
C ALA A 214 3.03 -10.44 2.12
N ALA A 215 3.59 -11.34 2.94
CA ALA A 215 2.80 -12.38 3.59
C ALA A 215 1.66 -11.79 4.45
N ARG A 216 1.90 -10.67 5.16
CA ARG A 216 0.86 -9.98 5.96
C ARG A 216 -0.24 -9.32 5.12
N SER A 217 0.01 -8.98 3.85
CA SER A 217 -1.01 -8.37 3.00
C SER A 217 -2.00 -9.39 2.40
N LEU A 218 -1.68 -10.68 2.49
CA LEU A 218 -2.46 -11.75 1.85
C LEU A 218 -3.94 -11.71 2.24
N ASP A 219 -4.27 -11.57 3.52
CA ASP A 219 -5.65 -11.62 3.99
C ASP A 219 -6.47 -10.46 3.44
N VAL A 220 -5.92 -9.25 3.56
CA VAL A 220 -6.56 -8.02 3.09
C VAL A 220 -6.78 -8.06 1.58
N LEU A 221 -5.79 -8.53 0.81
CA LEU A 221 -5.88 -8.56 -0.64
C LEU A 221 -6.79 -9.69 -1.14
N ALA A 222 -6.73 -10.88 -0.53
CA ALA A 222 -7.54 -12.03 -0.93
C ALA A 222 -9.04 -11.85 -0.60
N ASP A 223 -9.38 -10.93 0.31
CA ASP A 223 -10.76 -10.52 0.59
C ASP A 223 -11.35 -9.63 -0.51
N VAL A 224 -10.52 -9.08 -1.41
CA VAL A 224 -10.90 -8.09 -2.41
C VAL A 224 -10.62 -8.53 -3.84
N PHE A 225 -9.50 -9.22 -4.08
CA PHE A 225 -9.08 -9.72 -5.39
C PHE A 225 -9.23 -11.24 -5.47
N ALA A 226 -9.67 -11.74 -6.63
CA ALA A 226 -9.74 -13.19 -6.86
C ALA A 226 -8.36 -13.86 -6.92
N VAL A 227 -7.34 -13.15 -7.43
CA VAL A 227 -5.98 -13.66 -7.55
C VAL A 227 -4.99 -12.67 -6.94
N VAL A 228 -4.16 -13.17 -6.02
CA VAL A 228 -3.08 -12.38 -5.40
C VAL A 228 -1.75 -13.09 -5.64
N LEU A 229 -0.84 -12.39 -6.31
CA LEU A 229 0.48 -12.88 -6.69
C LEU A 229 1.58 -12.13 -5.93
N ALA A 230 2.77 -12.71 -5.89
CA ALA A 230 3.98 -12.15 -5.32
C ALA A 230 5.11 -12.27 -6.35
N ALA A 231 5.79 -11.15 -6.60
CA ALA A 231 7.02 -11.12 -7.38
C ALA A 231 8.21 -11.33 -6.43
N ASP A 232 9.03 -12.35 -6.71
CA ASP A 232 10.24 -12.61 -5.94
C ASP A 232 11.38 -11.73 -6.49
N LEU A 233 11.77 -10.71 -5.73
CA LEU A 233 12.88 -9.84 -6.10
C LEU A 233 14.22 -10.40 -5.61
N PRO A 234 15.33 -10.17 -6.34
CA PRO A 234 16.66 -10.55 -5.88
C PRO A 234 17.02 -9.93 -4.53
N GLY A 235 17.80 -10.70 -3.75
CA GLY A 235 18.29 -10.29 -2.43
C GLY A 235 18.89 -8.89 -2.43
N GLY A 236 18.40 -8.03 -1.53
CA GLY A 236 18.94 -6.68 -1.32
C GLY A 236 18.47 -5.60 -2.31
N HIS A 237 17.54 -5.93 -3.22
CA HIS A 237 16.93 -4.95 -4.12
C HIS A 237 15.47 -4.64 -3.74
N ASP A 238 15.13 -3.35 -3.82
CA ASP A 238 13.76 -2.83 -3.94
C ASP A 238 13.41 -2.68 -5.44
N PRO A 239 12.12 -2.55 -5.84
CA PRO A 239 11.78 -2.34 -7.26
C PRO A 239 12.51 -1.15 -7.89
N SER A 240 12.68 -0.03 -7.17
CA SER A 240 13.38 1.15 -7.69
C SER A 240 14.84 0.92 -8.01
N SER A 241 15.59 0.26 -7.13
CA SER A 241 17.01 -0.07 -7.33
C SER A 241 17.18 -1.19 -8.35
N LEU A 242 16.26 -2.16 -8.39
CA LEU A 242 16.29 -3.19 -9.41
C LEU A 242 16.02 -2.60 -10.79
N PHE A 243 15.05 -1.69 -10.93
CA PHE A 243 14.78 -1.00 -12.19
C PHE A 243 15.98 -0.18 -12.66
N ALA A 244 16.63 0.56 -11.76
CA ALA A 244 17.79 1.38 -12.10
C ALA A 244 19.01 0.54 -12.56
N ALA A 245 19.16 -0.68 -12.05
CA ALA A 245 20.29 -1.55 -12.37
C ALA A 245 19.99 -2.56 -13.49
N HIS A 246 18.83 -3.20 -13.45
CA HIS A 246 18.42 -4.37 -14.23
C HIS A 246 16.89 -4.37 -14.49
N PRO A 247 16.36 -3.46 -15.32
CA PRO A 247 14.93 -3.33 -15.57
C PRO A 247 14.30 -4.60 -16.17
N ASP A 248 15.07 -5.34 -16.96
CA ASP A 248 14.76 -6.67 -17.49
C ASP A 248 14.49 -7.68 -16.37
N ARG A 249 15.30 -7.70 -15.31
CA ARG A 249 15.07 -8.61 -14.16
C ARG A 249 13.83 -8.23 -13.36
N LEU A 250 13.51 -6.94 -13.25
CA LEU A 250 12.26 -6.51 -12.62
C LEU A 250 11.06 -6.95 -13.45
N HIS A 251 11.11 -6.77 -14.78
CA HIS A 251 10.08 -7.25 -15.69
C HIS A 251 9.87 -8.77 -15.58
N ASP A 252 10.95 -9.55 -15.56
CA ASP A 252 10.90 -11.01 -15.42
C ASP A 252 10.29 -11.44 -14.09
N ALA A 253 10.65 -10.76 -12.99
CA ALA A 253 10.11 -11.07 -11.66
C ALA A 253 8.59 -10.83 -11.57
N LEU A 254 8.09 -9.77 -12.21
CA LEU A 254 6.65 -9.50 -12.29
C LEU A 254 5.93 -10.51 -13.19
N THR A 255 6.54 -10.88 -14.32
CA THR A 255 5.98 -11.81 -15.29
C THR A 255 5.86 -13.23 -14.73
N HIS A 256 6.82 -13.66 -13.92
CA HIS A 256 6.85 -14.97 -13.28
C HIS A 256 6.35 -14.95 -11.83
N ALA A 257 5.53 -13.96 -11.47
CA ALA A 257 4.99 -13.84 -10.11
C ALA A 257 4.20 -15.09 -9.72
N ARG A 258 4.47 -15.60 -8.51
CA ARG A 258 3.84 -16.81 -7.97
C ARG A 258 2.67 -16.46 -7.05
N PRO A 259 1.79 -17.40 -6.68
CA PRO A 259 0.70 -17.09 -5.74
C PRO A 259 1.24 -16.58 -4.41
N LEU A 260 0.71 -15.46 -3.90
CA LEU A 260 1.17 -14.86 -2.63
C LEU A 260 1.00 -15.81 -1.44
N ALA A 261 0.00 -16.69 -1.49
CA ALA A 261 -0.18 -17.73 -0.50
C ALA A 261 1.05 -18.65 -0.40
N GLU A 262 1.75 -18.95 -1.49
CA GLU A 262 2.96 -19.78 -1.45
C GLU A 262 4.12 -19.07 -0.76
N LEU A 263 4.29 -17.77 -1.01
CA LEU A 263 5.25 -16.94 -0.27
C LEU A 263 4.91 -16.89 1.23
N ALA A 264 3.63 -16.72 1.57
CA ALA A 264 3.19 -16.70 2.96
C ALA A 264 3.47 -18.04 3.68
N MET A 265 3.29 -19.17 2.99
CA MET A 265 3.67 -20.49 3.51
C MET A 265 5.17 -20.60 3.74
N ASP A 266 6.00 -20.08 2.83
CA ASP A 266 7.46 -20.10 2.98
C ASP A 266 7.92 -19.26 4.16
N VAL A 267 7.34 -18.07 4.31
CA VAL A 267 7.62 -17.16 5.43
C VAL A 267 7.23 -17.80 6.76
N GLU A 268 6.07 -18.45 6.83
CA GLU A 268 5.64 -19.13 8.05
C GLU A 268 6.52 -20.33 8.35
N LEU A 269 6.84 -21.15 7.34
CA LEU A 269 7.69 -22.33 7.49
C LEU A 269 9.12 -21.97 7.95
N ALA A 270 9.68 -20.86 7.46
CA ALA A 270 11.02 -20.40 7.84
C ALA A 270 11.16 -20.14 9.35
N ARG A 271 10.06 -19.85 10.06
CA ARG A 271 10.06 -19.68 11.53
C ARG A 271 10.37 -20.96 12.29
N TRP A 272 10.15 -22.10 11.64
CA TRP A 272 10.32 -23.44 12.22
C TRP A 272 11.63 -24.11 11.82
N GLU A 273 12.45 -23.47 10.97
CA GLU A 273 13.64 -24.08 10.35
C GLU A 273 14.60 -24.71 11.36
N ARG A 274 14.69 -24.15 12.56
CA ARG A 274 15.55 -24.63 13.66
C ARG A 274 15.09 -25.92 14.35
N VAL A 275 13.88 -26.39 14.09
CA VAL A 275 13.28 -27.57 14.74
C VAL A 275 12.74 -28.60 13.75
N LEU A 276 13.04 -28.44 12.45
CA LEU A 276 12.60 -29.36 11.40
C LEU A 276 13.35 -30.70 11.41
N ASP A 277 14.39 -30.85 12.24
CA ASP A 277 15.09 -32.11 12.51
C ASP A 277 14.31 -33.05 13.45
N HIS A 278 13.34 -32.51 14.20
CA HIS A 278 12.49 -33.28 15.10
C HIS A 278 11.09 -33.53 14.52
N ALA A 279 10.57 -34.74 14.66
CA ALA A 279 9.23 -35.09 14.19
C ALA A 279 8.13 -34.15 14.74
N ALA A 280 8.21 -33.78 16.02
CA ALA A 280 7.27 -32.83 16.64
C ALA A 280 7.37 -31.42 16.02
N GLY A 281 8.58 -30.96 15.69
CA GLY A 281 8.80 -29.67 15.05
C GLY A 281 8.27 -29.65 13.62
N LYS A 282 8.51 -30.72 12.84
CA LYS A 282 7.93 -30.90 11.49
C LYS A 282 6.39 -30.83 11.52
N VAL A 283 5.75 -31.55 12.45
CA VAL A 283 4.28 -31.54 12.58
C VAL A 283 3.76 -30.16 12.98
N ASN A 284 4.42 -29.48 13.93
CA ASN A 284 4.00 -28.15 14.35
C ASN A 284 4.19 -27.10 13.25
N ALA A 285 5.26 -27.19 12.45
CA ALA A 285 5.45 -26.36 11.28
C ALA A 285 4.32 -26.54 10.25
N VAL A 286 3.94 -27.79 9.97
CA VAL A 286 2.81 -28.11 9.10
C VAL A 286 1.50 -27.55 9.66
N ARG A 287 1.26 -27.65 10.98
CA ARG A 287 0.07 -27.06 11.63
C ARG A 287 0.00 -25.56 11.48
N ALA A 288 1.14 -24.86 11.55
CA ALA A 288 1.20 -23.42 11.36
C ALA A 288 0.86 -23.01 9.91
N VAL A 289 1.27 -23.82 8.93
CA VAL A 289 1.07 -23.57 7.50
C VAL A 289 -0.30 -24.06 7.00
N ALA A 290 -0.89 -25.09 7.62
CA ALA A 290 -2.14 -25.72 7.21
C ALA A 290 -3.31 -24.75 6.98
N PRO A 291 -3.54 -23.70 7.80
CA PRO A 291 -4.59 -22.71 7.55
C PRO A 291 -4.44 -21.96 6.22
N LEU A 292 -3.21 -21.72 5.75
CA LEU A 292 -2.95 -21.08 4.47
C LEU A 292 -3.28 -22.04 3.31
N VAL A 293 -2.90 -23.32 3.45
CA VAL A 293 -3.20 -24.36 2.44
C VAL A 293 -4.70 -24.59 2.32
N ALA A 294 -5.41 -24.60 3.45
CA ALA A 294 -6.87 -24.77 3.53
C ALA A 294 -7.67 -23.63 2.85
N ARG A 295 -7.01 -22.54 2.45
CA ARG A 295 -7.63 -21.42 1.72
C ARG A 295 -7.45 -21.49 0.21
N LEU A 296 -6.57 -22.35 -0.27
CA LEU A 296 -6.34 -22.50 -1.70
C LEU A 296 -7.53 -23.14 -2.41
N PRO A 297 -7.69 -22.89 -3.73
CA PRO A 297 -8.60 -23.66 -4.57
C PRO A 297 -8.27 -25.16 -4.47
N ALA A 298 -9.29 -26.02 -4.47
CA ALA A 298 -9.14 -27.47 -4.28
C ALA A 298 -8.09 -28.09 -5.22
N GLY A 299 -8.06 -27.65 -6.49
CA GLY A 299 -7.07 -28.12 -7.49
C GLY A 299 -5.61 -27.77 -7.18
N ARG A 300 -5.34 -26.87 -6.23
CA ARG A 300 -3.98 -26.50 -5.81
C ARG A 300 -3.55 -27.11 -4.47
N VAL A 301 -4.50 -27.61 -3.68
CA VAL A 301 -4.22 -28.18 -2.35
C VAL A 301 -3.28 -29.39 -2.46
N ALA A 302 -3.56 -30.34 -3.36
CA ALA A 302 -2.73 -31.54 -3.51
C ALA A 302 -1.27 -31.21 -3.90
N ALA A 303 -1.08 -30.28 -4.84
CA ALA A 303 0.25 -29.84 -5.24
C ALA A 303 1.03 -29.21 -4.09
N GLN A 304 0.35 -28.44 -3.23
CA GLN A 304 0.98 -27.85 -2.04
C GLN A 304 1.28 -28.88 -0.94
N ILE A 305 0.43 -29.88 -0.75
CA ILE A 305 0.70 -31.00 0.16
C ILE A 305 1.98 -31.72 -0.27
N ALA A 306 2.11 -32.06 -1.56
CA ALA A 306 3.30 -32.71 -2.11
C ALA A 306 4.56 -31.82 -1.96
N ARG A 307 4.42 -30.51 -2.16
CA ARG A 307 5.52 -29.55 -1.97
C ARG A 307 5.96 -29.46 -0.51
N LEU A 308 5.02 -29.36 0.43
CA LEU A 308 5.31 -29.35 1.87
C LEU A 308 5.94 -30.66 2.31
N SER A 309 5.45 -31.81 1.83
CA SER A 309 6.01 -33.13 2.12
C SER A 309 7.50 -33.20 1.79
N ARG A 310 7.89 -32.76 0.59
CA ARG A 310 9.30 -32.68 0.20
C ARG A 310 10.11 -31.68 1.02
N ARG A 311 9.50 -30.57 1.44
CA ARG A 311 10.21 -29.47 2.11
C ARG A 311 10.47 -29.76 3.60
N VAL A 312 9.52 -30.41 4.28
CA VAL A 312 9.65 -30.75 5.71
C VAL A 312 10.01 -32.21 5.95
N ASP A 313 10.13 -33.01 4.90
CA ASP A 313 10.40 -34.45 4.97
C ASP A 313 9.40 -35.16 5.89
N LEU A 314 8.12 -35.08 5.50
CA LEU A 314 6.99 -35.66 6.22
C LEU A 314 6.01 -36.29 5.23
N GLU A 315 5.40 -37.40 5.61
CA GLU A 315 4.43 -38.10 4.76
C GLU A 315 3.22 -37.23 4.40
N GLU A 316 2.79 -37.27 3.13
CA GLU A 316 1.63 -36.51 2.65
C GLU A 316 0.35 -36.80 3.43
N GLN A 317 0.18 -38.00 3.98
CA GLN A 317 -0.97 -38.38 4.82
C GLN A 317 -1.03 -37.56 6.12
N ILE A 318 0.13 -37.33 6.75
CA ILE A 318 0.20 -36.52 7.97
C ILE A 318 -0.16 -35.08 7.64
N ILE A 319 0.39 -34.53 6.56
CA ILE A 319 0.10 -33.17 6.10
C ILE A 319 -1.38 -33.02 5.75
N SER A 320 -1.94 -33.98 5.00
CA SER A 320 -3.36 -34.00 4.62
C SER A 320 -4.27 -33.95 5.84
N ARG A 321 -3.93 -34.69 6.91
CA ARG A 321 -4.69 -34.68 8.17
C ARG A 321 -4.69 -33.29 8.81
N GLU A 322 -3.53 -32.63 8.91
CA GLU A 322 -3.46 -31.29 9.52
C GLU A 322 -4.17 -30.24 8.65
N VAL A 323 -4.10 -30.35 7.32
CA VAL A 323 -4.86 -29.48 6.38
C VAL A 323 -6.37 -29.69 6.55
N LEU A 324 -6.84 -30.93 6.62
CA LEU A 324 -8.25 -31.24 6.86
C LEU A 324 -8.74 -30.72 8.21
N ALA A 325 -7.93 -30.84 9.26
CA ALA A 325 -8.23 -30.27 10.58
C ALA A 325 -8.39 -28.75 10.50
N ALA A 326 -7.51 -28.05 9.77
CA ALA A 326 -7.62 -26.61 9.55
C ALA A 326 -8.88 -26.21 8.75
N VAL A 327 -9.31 -27.02 7.77
CA VAL A 327 -10.59 -26.81 7.05
C VAL A 327 -11.78 -26.95 8.00
N GLY A 328 -11.76 -27.93 8.90
CA GLY A 328 -12.80 -28.13 9.92
C GLY A 328 -12.95 -26.91 10.84
N LEU A 329 -11.84 -26.45 11.42
CA LEU A 329 -11.80 -25.26 12.29
C LEU A 329 -12.31 -24.00 11.56
N ARG A 330 -11.96 -23.82 10.28
CA ARG A 330 -12.44 -22.70 9.48
C ARG A 330 -13.95 -22.73 9.28
N ARG A 331 -14.53 -23.91 9.00
CA ARG A 331 -16.00 -24.05 8.85
C ARG A 331 -16.73 -23.72 10.15
N GLU A 332 -16.20 -24.16 11.29
CA GLU A 332 -16.75 -23.83 12.61
C GLU A 332 -16.70 -22.32 12.89
N GLN A 333 -15.57 -21.66 12.63
CA GLN A 333 -15.43 -20.20 12.77
C GLN A 333 -16.41 -19.42 11.88
N LEU A 334 -16.60 -19.84 10.62
CA LEU A 334 -17.57 -19.21 9.71
C LEU A 334 -19.03 -19.42 10.16
N SER A 335 -19.33 -20.60 10.72
CA SER A 335 -20.68 -20.92 11.23
C SER A 335 -21.03 -20.14 12.51
N THR A 336 -20.07 -20.00 13.43
CA THR A 336 -20.21 -19.25 14.68
C THR A 336 -20.17 -17.74 14.47
N GLY A 337 -19.39 -17.27 13.50
CA GLY A 337 -19.37 -15.86 13.05
C GLY A 337 -20.70 -15.40 12.47
N ARG A 338 -21.33 -16.19 11.59
CA ARG A 338 -22.69 -15.92 11.07
C ARG A 338 -23.76 -15.94 12.17
N GLY A 339 -23.56 -16.72 13.25
CA GLY A 339 -24.45 -16.76 14.41
C GLY A 339 -24.40 -15.49 15.27
N ARG A 340 -23.25 -14.82 15.38
CA ARG A 340 -23.12 -13.54 16.11
C ARG A 340 -23.71 -12.35 15.34
N THR A 341 -23.59 -12.31 14.01
CA THR A 341 -24.19 -11.23 13.20
C THR A 341 -25.72 -11.31 13.18
N ARG A 342 -26.30 -12.51 13.00
CA ARG A 342 -27.77 -12.70 13.05
C ARG A 342 -28.41 -12.48 14.42
N ARG A 343 -27.64 -12.62 15.51
CA ARG A 343 -28.14 -12.37 16.87
C ARG A 343 -28.08 -10.89 17.27
N ARG A 344 -27.23 -10.09 16.61
CA ARG A 344 -27.24 -8.61 16.74
C ARG A 344 -28.42 -7.99 16.00
N ASP A 345 -28.68 -8.41 14.75
CA ASP A 345 -29.81 -7.90 13.95
C ASP A 345 -31.20 -8.27 14.51
N ARG A 346 -31.28 -9.27 15.40
CA ARG A 346 -32.52 -9.64 16.11
C ARG A 346 -32.70 -8.97 17.47
N LEU A 347 -31.66 -8.34 18.02
CA LEU A 347 -31.73 -7.62 19.30
C LEU A 347 -31.95 -6.11 19.12
N ASP A 348 -31.86 -5.59 17.88
CA ASP A 348 -32.11 -4.17 17.54
C ASP A 348 -33.52 -3.90 16.96
N MET A 349 -34.43 -4.88 16.99
CA MET A 349 -35.82 -4.74 16.52
C MET A 349 -36.82 -4.87 17.67
N GLY A 350 -36.66 -4.07 18.73
CA GLY A 350 -37.65 -4.03 19.80
C GLY A 350 -37.24 -3.26 21.05
N SER A 351 -37.25 -1.93 20.97
CA SER A 351 -37.63 -1.06 22.09
C SER A 351 -37.60 0.40 21.63
N ASP A 352 -38.78 0.98 21.39
CA ASP A 352 -38.92 2.44 21.36
C ASP A 352 -38.54 3.01 22.74
N PRO A 353 -37.75 4.09 22.81
CA PRO A 353 -37.47 4.76 24.07
C PRO A 353 -38.73 5.50 24.57
N PRO A 354 -38.99 5.55 25.89
CA PRO A 354 -40.13 6.28 26.43
C PRO A 354 -39.93 7.80 26.29
N ASP A 355 -40.99 8.46 25.81
CA ASP A 355 -41.12 9.91 25.73
C ASP A 355 -41.17 10.52 27.15
N LEU A 356 -40.10 11.20 27.53
CA LEU A 356 -40.03 12.03 28.73
C LEU A 356 -40.27 13.49 28.36
N SER A 357 -41.52 13.82 28.03
CA SER A 357 -42.01 15.18 28.03
C SER A 357 -43.36 15.24 28.76
N ARG A 358 -43.30 15.52 30.08
CA ARG A 358 -44.36 16.21 30.85
C ARG A 358 -43.88 16.46 32.29
N THR A 359 -43.53 17.72 32.54
CA THR A 359 -43.58 18.40 33.83
C THR A 359 -45.02 18.45 34.36
N PRO A 360 -45.20 18.66 35.67
CA PRO A 360 -45.38 20.04 36.16
C PRO A 360 -44.17 20.61 36.90
#